data_AF-A0A7W8MPD5-F1
#
_entry.id   AF-A0A7W8MPD5-F1
#
_cell.length_a   1.000
_cell.length_b   1.000
_cell.length_c   1.000
_cell.angle_alpha   90.00
_cell.angle_beta   90.00
_cell.angle_gamma   90.00
#
_symmetry.space_group_name_H-M   'P 1'
#
loop_
_entity.id
_entity.type
_entity.pdbx_description
1 polymer ?
#
loop_
_entity_poly.entity_id
_entity_poly.type
_entity_poly.pdbx_seq_one_letter_code
_entity_poly.pdbx_strand_id
1 'polypeptide(L)'
;MSIATRVRAGIKTVALGKTLLPQEFTLGLPEPQTEITVFLRGAGVNRDVTEHLSTACAEPLTICIGFDEGTCPSPRELSELTLVFSERNGQECVLGEIGLDYRQTLSGVRTEFMFFEPRSSKNFCLPNAQLGLHYILHAYRQWRRDNTQGIKMSFLERRASMVTFIRPHPIMLVSVGNHEEGNLFPMNLCGYLGNGYFGFALRTERVAGTVVQRTGYVALSSLPEQAGYLAYRLANQHKKESVDWSELPFATKISKALSIPIPEFAQRVKELEIWNSIAVGSHRFFIGQILEEETYTNELTFCSIHGFYQSWRLKKFEQRDRELARSLAADTFHKRERHPAK
;
A
#
# COMPACT_ATOMS: atom_id res chain seq x y z
N MET A 1 -23.14 13.55 27.34
CA MET A 1 -23.44 12.49 26.34
C MET A 1 -24.87 12.02 26.53
N SER A 2 -25.70 11.97 25.49
CA SER A 2 -27.11 11.55 25.59
C SER A 2 -27.26 10.04 25.82
N ILE A 3 -28.39 9.63 26.42
CA ILE A 3 -28.75 8.21 26.63
C ILE A 3 -28.71 7.43 25.30
N ALA A 4 -29.22 8.02 24.22
CA ALA A 4 -29.17 7.43 22.88
C ALA A 4 -27.74 7.17 22.40
N THR A 5 -26.79 8.03 22.75
CA THR A 5 -25.36 7.84 22.41
C THR A 5 -24.76 6.65 23.17
N ARG A 6 -25.11 6.50 24.45
CA ARG A 6 -24.66 5.37 25.29
C ARG A 6 -25.26 4.04 24.84
N VAL A 7 -26.56 4.00 24.52
CA VAL A 7 -27.22 2.79 23.99
C VAL A 7 -26.62 2.39 22.65
N ARG A 8 -26.40 3.36 21.74
CA ARG A 8 -25.75 3.10 20.45
C ARG A 8 -24.31 2.62 20.61
N ALA A 9 -23.57 3.14 21.59
CA ALA A 9 -22.23 2.66 21.93
C ALA A 9 -22.28 1.23 22.49
N GLY A 10 -23.22 0.92 23.40
CA GLY A 10 -23.42 -0.42 23.94
C GLY A 10 -23.74 -1.46 22.87
N ILE A 11 -24.69 -1.18 21.97
CA ILE A 11 -25.04 -2.06 20.84
C ILE A 11 -23.82 -2.30 19.94
N LYS A 12 -23.04 -1.25 19.64
CA LYS A 12 -21.80 -1.40 18.87
C LYS A 12 -20.78 -2.27 19.59
N THR A 13 -20.59 -2.08 20.89
CA THR A 13 -19.65 -2.88 21.69
C THR A 13 -20.06 -4.34 21.77
N VAL A 14 -21.36 -4.64 21.85
CA VAL A 14 -21.87 -6.02 21.86
C VAL A 14 -21.73 -6.67 20.48
N ALA A 15 -22.08 -5.96 19.41
CA ALA A 15 -22.10 -6.52 18.06
C ALA A 15 -20.71 -6.58 17.40
N LEU A 16 -19.90 -5.53 17.56
CA LEU A 16 -18.55 -5.39 16.99
C LEU A 16 -17.45 -5.70 18.00
N GLY A 17 -17.75 -6.06 19.25
CA GLY A 17 -16.77 -6.14 20.33
C GLY A 17 -16.15 -4.77 20.68
N LYS A 18 -15.05 -4.77 21.45
CA LYS A 18 -14.14 -3.61 21.56
C LYS A 18 -13.37 -3.34 20.24
N THR A 19 -13.69 -4.05 19.17
CA THR A 19 -12.92 -4.18 17.93
C THR A 19 -13.48 -3.31 16.81
N LEU A 20 -13.79 -2.04 17.07
CA LEU A 20 -13.95 -1.09 15.97
C LEU A 20 -12.57 -0.76 15.40
N LEU A 21 -12.08 -1.64 14.52
CA LEU A 21 -10.78 -1.50 13.89
C LEU A 21 -10.81 -0.35 12.87
N PRO A 22 -9.85 0.59 12.92
CA PRO A 22 -9.50 1.44 11.79
C PRO A 22 -9.34 0.62 10.50
N GLN A 23 -9.68 1.23 9.36
CA GLN A 23 -9.42 0.61 8.06
C GLN A 23 -7.92 0.51 7.84
N GLU A 24 -7.21 1.61 8.08
CA GLU A 24 -5.78 1.72 7.90
C GLU A 24 -5.11 1.80 9.28
N PHE A 25 -4.11 0.97 9.49
CA PHE A 25 -3.16 1.03 10.61
C PHE A 25 -1.76 1.24 10.08
N THR A 26 -0.94 1.90 10.90
CA THR A 26 0.48 2.05 10.64
C THR A 26 1.32 1.37 11.73
N LEU A 27 2.47 0.82 11.34
CA LEU A 27 3.45 0.21 12.25
C LEU A 27 4.84 0.13 11.62
N GLY A 28 5.86 -0.11 12.44
CA GLY A 28 7.20 -0.48 12.02
C GLY A 28 7.35 -1.97 11.71
N LEU A 29 7.94 -2.32 10.56
CA LEU A 29 8.31 -3.68 10.18
C LEU A 29 9.68 -3.71 9.49
N PRO A 30 10.43 -4.82 9.56
CA PRO A 30 11.64 -4.97 8.73
C PRO A 30 11.34 -4.85 7.24
N GLU A 31 12.28 -4.33 6.45
CA GLU A 31 12.24 -4.34 4.98
C GLU A 31 13.33 -5.28 4.42
N PRO A 32 13.00 -6.25 3.54
CA PRO A 32 11.65 -6.61 3.10
C PRO A 32 10.83 -7.20 4.25
N GLN A 33 9.50 -7.01 4.20
CA GLN A 33 8.60 -7.57 5.21
C GLN A 33 8.70 -9.10 5.23
N THR A 34 8.71 -9.68 6.43
CA THR A 34 8.94 -11.12 6.63
C THR A 34 7.72 -11.86 7.17
N GLU A 35 6.56 -11.20 7.27
CA GLU A 35 5.38 -11.79 7.91
C GLU A 35 4.50 -12.54 6.92
N ILE A 36 4.38 -12.05 5.68
CA ILE A 36 3.44 -12.52 4.68
C ILE A 36 4.15 -13.00 3.42
N THR A 37 3.72 -14.14 2.91
CA THR A 37 4.03 -14.60 1.56
C THR A 37 2.77 -14.52 0.71
N VAL A 38 2.90 -14.05 -0.53
CA VAL A 38 1.81 -14.00 -1.51
C VAL A 38 2.09 -15.02 -2.60
N PHE A 39 1.25 -16.03 -2.71
CA PHE A 39 1.35 -17.04 -3.77
C PHE A 39 0.34 -16.77 -4.88
N LEU A 40 0.78 -16.92 -6.13
CA LEU A 40 -0.10 -17.05 -7.29
C LEU A 40 -0.40 -18.54 -7.51
N ARG A 41 -1.67 -18.92 -7.40
CA ARG A 41 -2.18 -20.27 -7.67
C ARG A 41 -2.98 -20.29 -8.97
N GLY A 42 -3.10 -21.45 -9.60
CA GLY A 42 -3.86 -21.65 -10.84
C GLY A 42 -3.02 -21.64 -12.13
N ALA A 43 -1.70 -21.42 -12.03
CA ALA A 43 -0.73 -21.52 -13.13
C ALA A 43 0.18 -22.76 -13.00
N GLY A 44 -0.43 -23.91 -12.69
CA GLY A 44 0.29 -25.13 -12.34
C GLY A 44 0.92 -25.06 -10.95
N VAL A 45 2.22 -24.79 -10.86
CA VAL A 45 2.96 -24.74 -9.59
C VAL A 45 2.66 -23.43 -8.86
N ASN A 46 2.44 -23.50 -7.54
CA ASN A 46 2.29 -22.30 -6.71
C ASN A 46 3.55 -21.43 -6.81
N ARG A 47 3.39 -20.18 -7.27
CA ARG A 47 4.50 -19.25 -7.44
C ARG A 47 4.50 -18.20 -6.35
N ASP A 48 5.63 -17.99 -5.68
CA ASP A 48 5.78 -16.85 -4.77
C ASP A 48 5.90 -15.56 -5.59
N VAL A 49 4.93 -14.66 -5.42
CA VAL A 49 4.86 -13.35 -6.08
C VAL A 49 4.97 -12.21 -5.07
N THR A 50 5.46 -12.47 -3.86
CA THR A 50 5.58 -11.45 -2.78
C THR A 50 6.35 -10.20 -3.24
N GLU A 51 7.40 -10.41 -4.04
CA GLU A 51 8.27 -9.38 -4.62
C GLU A 51 8.06 -9.19 -6.14
N HIS A 52 6.94 -9.67 -6.66
CA HIS A 52 6.57 -9.55 -8.08
C HIS A 52 5.18 -8.92 -8.23
N LEU A 53 4.71 -8.16 -7.23
CA LEU A 53 3.36 -7.65 -7.14
C LEU A 53 3.29 -6.21 -6.62
N SER A 54 2.56 -5.38 -7.36
CA SER A 54 2.19 -4.01 -6.97
C SER A 54 0.72 -3.72 -7.25
N THR A 55 0.09 -2.91 -6.40
CA THR A 55 -1.24 -2.36 -6.68
C THR A 55 -1.11 -1.24 -7.70
N ALA A 56 -1.69 -1.41 -8.89
CA ALA A 56 -1.59 -0.48 -10.01
C ALA A 56 -2.65 0.61 -10.01
N CYS A 57 -3.83 0.33 -9.46
CA CYS A 57 -4.91 1.30 -9.33
C CYS A 57 -5.86 0.93 -8.20
N ALA A 58 -6.49 1.93 -7.59
CA ALA A 58 -7.51 1.76 -6.58
C ALA A 58 -8.95 1.72 -7.16
N GLU A 59 -9.18 2.30 -8.33
CA GLU A 59 -10.50 2.32 -9.00
C GLU A 59 -10.34 2.37 -10.54
N PRO A 60 -10.66 1.28 -11.26
CA PRO A 60 -10.97 -0.03 -10.67
C PRO A 60 -9.76 -0.60 -9.93
N LEU A 61 -9.97 -1.44 -8.90
CA LEU A 61 -8.84 -2.06 -8.21
C LEU A 61 -8.08 -2.92 -9.22
N THR A 62 -6.85 -2.54 -9.54
CA THR A 62 -5.99 -3.25 -10.50
C THR A 62 -4.69 -3.65 -9.82
N ILE A 63 -4.30 -4.90 -10.00
CA ILE A 63 -3.06 -5.48 -9.49
C ILE A 63 -2.15 -5.78 -10.68
N CYS A 64 -0.89 -5.34 -10.60
CA CYS A 64 0.14 -5.67 -11.57
C CYS A 64 1.04 -6.78 -10.99
N ILE A 65 1.28 -7.82 -11.79
CA ILE A 65 2.21 -8.90 -11.46
C ILE A 65 3.28 -8.96 -12.55
N GLY A 66 4.55 -8.97 -12.15
CA GLY A 66 5.68 -9.19 -13.04
C GLY A 66 5.97 -10.68 -13.22
N PHE A 67 6.17 -11.10 -14.46
CA PHE A 67 6.53 -12.46 -14.84
C PHE A 67 7.82 -12.45 -15.63
N ASP A 68 8.78 -13.28 -15.23
CA ASP A 68 10.01 -13.49 -16.00
C ASP A 68 9.68 -14.06 -17.37
N GLU A 69 10.55 -13.81 -18.35
CA GLU A 69 10.44 -14.35 -19.69
C GLU A 69 10.19 -15.88 -19.67
N GLY A 70 9.20 -16.33 -20.45
CA GLY A 70 8.83 -17.74 -20.54
C GLY A 70 8.06 -18.30 -19.34
N THR A 71 7.73 -17.48 -18.34
CA THR A 71 7.03 -17.92 -17.13
C THR A 71 5.59 -17.40 -17.01
N CYS A 72 5.08 -16.79 -18.08
CA CYS A 72 3.72 -16.28 -18.13
C CYS A 72 2.69 -17.42 -18.15
N PRO A 73 1.57 -17.28 -17.43
CA PRO A 73 0.50 -18.26 -17.47
C PRO A 73 -0.12 -18.35 -18.87
N SER A 74 -0.45 -19.57 -19.29
CA SER A 74 -1.20 -19.81 -20.52
C SER A 74 -2.62 -19.23 -20.45
N PRO A 75 -3.29 -18.98 -21.59
CA PRO A 75 -4.65 -18.44 -21.61
C PRO A 75 -5.67 -19.22 -20.78
N ARG A 76 -5.50 -20.55 -20.66
CA ARG A 76 -6.35 -21.40 -19.83
C ARG A 76 -6.15 -21.11 -18.34
N GLU A 77 -4.91 -21.01 -17.91
CA GLU A 77 -4.51 -20.74 -16.51
C GLU A 77 -4.95 -19.35 -16.05
N LEU A 78 -4.96 -18.35 -16.94
CA LEU A 78 -5.42 -16.99 -16.62
C LEU A 78 -6.81 -16.96 -15.99
N SER A 79 -7.70 -17.87 -16.39
CA SER A 79 -9.05 -17.96 -15.86
C SER A 79 -9.12 -18.58 -14.46
N GLU A 80 -8.07 -19.22 -13.96
CA GLU A 80 -8.04 -19.92 -12.67
C GLU A 80 -7.18 -19.20 -11.63
N LEU A 81 -6.51 -18.11 -12.02
CA LEU A 81 -5.56 -17.41 -11.17
C LEU A 81 -6.19 -16.87 -9.88
N THR A 82 -5.50 -17.12 -8.78
CA THR A 82 -5.85 -16.63 -7.45
C THR A 82 -4.59 -16.23 -6.69
N LEU A 83 -4.59 -15.02 -6.12
CA LEU A 83 -3.61 -14.61 -5.13
C LEU A 83 -4.00 -15.16 -3.77
N VAL A 84 -3.07 -15.80 -3.08
CA VAL A 84 -3.24 -16.36 -1.75
C VAL A 84 -2.23 -15.71 -0.81
N PHE A 85 -2.75 -14.99 0.19
CA PHE A 85 -1.95 -14.31 1.21
C PHE A 85 -1.83 -15.24 2.40
N SER A 86 -0.62 -15.69 2.71
CA SER A 86 -0.35 -16.65 3.78
C SER A 86 0.71 -16.12 4.74
N GLU A 87 0.65 -16.57 5.99
CA GLU A 87 1.71 -16.36 6.96
C GLU A 87 3.01 -17.07 6.52
N ARG A 88 4.15 -16.35 6.56
CA ARG A 88 5.47 -16.85 6.11
C ARG A 88 6.16 -17.78 7.12
N ASN A 89 6.00 -17.54 8.43
CA ASN A 89 6.76 -18.22 9.49
C ASN A 89 5.86 -18.86 10.55
N GLY A 90 5.42 -20.10 10.32
CA GLY A 90 4.86 -20.93 11.40
C GLY A 90 3.88 -22.01 10.94
N GLN A 91 2.85 -21.63 10.17
CA GLN A 91 1.73 -22.54 9.84
C GLN A 91 1.18 -22.44 8.42
N GLU A 92 1.74 -21.57 7.56
CA GLU A 92 1.21 -21.27 6.21
C GLU A 92 -0.31 -20.96 6.20
N CYS A 93 -0.82 -20.41 7.31
CA CYS A 93 -2.24 -20.13 7.45
C CYS A 93 -2.67 -19.12 6.37
N VAL A 94 -3.68 -19.49 5.59
CA VAL A 94 -4.25 -18.61 4.56
C VAL A 94 -5.06 -17.50 5.24
N LEU A 95 -4.67 -16.26 5.00
CA LEU A 95 -5.25 -15.05 5.59
C LEU A 95 -6.19 -14.32 4.63
N GLY A 96 -5.99 -14.51 3.32
CA GLY A 96 -6.90 -13.96 2.32
C GLY A 96 -6.66 -14.54 0.93
N GLU A 97 -7.67 -14.40 0.09
CA GLU A 97 -7.65 -14.82 -1.32
C GLU A 97 -8.24 -13.71 -2.20
N ILE A 98 -7.65 -13.53 -3.37
CA ILE A 98 -8.21 -12.69 -4.44
C ILE A 98 -8.18 -13.51 -5.74
N GLY A 99 -9.35 -13.89 -6.24
CA GLY A 99 -9.44 -14.47 -7.58
C GLY A 99 -9.22 -13.35 -8.61
N LEU A 100 -8.43 -13.61 -9.64
CA LEU A 100 -8.02 -12.62 -10.63
C LEU A 100 -8.82 -12.76 -11.93
N ASP A 101 -9.10 -11.62 -12.57
CA ASP A 101 -9.58 -11.50 -13.95
C ASP A 101 -8.53 -10.75 -14.77
N TYR A 102 -8.02 -11.37 -15.83
CA TYR A 102 -6.98 -10.79 -16.67
C TYR A 102 -7.52 -9.59 -17.46
N ARG A 103 -6.72 -8.51 -17.56
CA ARG A 103 -7.08 -7.31 -18.32
C ARG A 103 -6.16 -7.06 -19.50
N GLN A 104 -4.86 -6.96 -19.25
CA GLN A 104 -3.88 -6.61 -20.27
C GLN A 104 -2.47 -7.04 -19.84
N THR A 105 -1.58 -7.14 -20.82
CA THR A 105 -0.15 -7.37 -20.62
C THR A 105 0.62 -6.21 -21.23
N LEU A 106 1.71 -5.82 -20.58
CA LEU A 106 2.70 -4.92 -21.11
C LEU A 106 4.04 -5.65 -21.11
N SER A 107 4.60 -5.87 -22.29
CA SER A 107 5.87 -6.58 -22.44
C SER A 107 7.06 -5.65 -22.19
N GLY A 108 7.90 -5.99 -21.22
CA GLY A 108 9.23 -5.42 -21.02
C GLY A 108 10.31 -6.24 -21.71
N VAL A 109 11.58 -5.91 -21.46
CA VAL A 109 12.71 -6.60 -22.13
C VAL A 109 12.90 -8.03 -21.61
N ARG A 110 12.76 -8.24 -20.30
CA ARG A 110 12.94 -9.55 -19.63
C ARG A 110 11.78 -9.94 -18.71
N THR A 111 10.79 -9.06 -18.62
CA THR A 111 9.64 -9.20 -17.71
C THR A 111 8.40 -8.80 -18.46
N GLU A 112 7.34 -9.60 -18.35
CA GLU A 112 6.00 -9.22 -18.77
C GLU A 112 5.21 -8.76 -17.55
N PHE A 113 4.55 -7.61 -17.68
CA PHE A 113 3.73 -7.02 -16.63
C PHE A 113 2.26 -7.28 -16.94
N MET A 114 1.63 -8.19 -16.20
CA MET A 114 0.23 -8.53 -16.40
C MET A 114 -0.65 -7.83 -15.37
N PHE A 115 -1.76 -7.27 -15.84
CA PHE A 115 -2.70 -6.50 -15.04
C PHE A 115 -3.98 -7.31 -14.83
N PHE A 116 -4.44 -7.32 -13.58
CA PHE A 116 -5.60 -8.09 -13.15
C PHE A 116 -6.55 -7.23 -12.32
N GLU A 117 -7.84 -7.47 -12.51
CA GLU A 117 -8.90 -6.98 -11.62
C GLU A 117 -9.37 -8.10 -10.69
N PRO A 118 -9.95 -7.77 -9.52
CA PRO A 118 -10.51 -8.78 -8.63
C PRO A 118 -11.80 -9.36 -9.22
N ARG A 119 -11.82 -10.67 -9.42
CA ARG A 119 -13.02 -11.45 -9.72
C ARG A 119 -13.73 -11.93 -8.45
N SER A 120 -12.97 -12.24 -7.41
CA SER A 120 -13.50 -12.65 -6.11
C SER A 120 -12.56 -12.23 -4.99
N SER A 121 -13.07 -12.18 -3.75
CA SER A 121 -12.25 -11.88 -2.58
C SER A 121 -12.77 -12.62 -1.35
N LYS A 122 -11.84 -13.19 -0.59
CA LYS A 122 -12.09 -13.77 0.74
C LYS A 122 -11.05 -13.24 1.72
N ASN A 123 -11.47 -12.98 2.94
CA ASN A 123 -10.60 -12.54 4.03
C ASN A 123 -10.84 -13.48 5.22
N PHE A 124 -9.77 -13.98 5.81
CA PHE A 124 -9.81 -14.96 6.90
C PHE A 124 -9.21 -14.41 8.20
N CYS A 125 -8.84 -13.12 8.23
CA CYS A 125 -8.25 -12.48 9.41
C CYS A 125 -9.23 -12.39 10.59
N LEU A 126 -10.53 -12.33 10.32
CA LEU A 126 -11.61 -12.24 11.31
C LEU A 126 -12.67 -13.33 11.11
N PRO A 127 -13.41 -13.74 12.16
CA PRO A 127 -14.57 -14.61 12.02
C PRO A 127 -15.63 -14.02 11.08
N ASN A 128 -16.34 -14.87 10.35
CA ASN A 128 -17.32 -14.46 9.32
C ASN A 128 -18.39 -13.48 9.83
N ALA A 129 -18.92 -13.70 11.04
CA ALA A 129 -19.91 -12.80 11.64
C ALA A 129 -19.34 -11.38 11.86
N GLN A 130 -18.09 -11.28 12.31
CA GLN A 130 -17.42 -9.99 12.50
C GLN A 130 -17.12 -9.32 11.17
N LEU A 131 -16.64 -10.07 10.16
CA LEU A 131 -16.40 -9.55 8.81
C LEU A 131 -17.69 -8.98 8.20
N GLY A 132 -18.79 -9.73 8.27
CA GLY A 132 -20.09 -9.29 7.75
C GLY A 132 -20.54 -7.97 8.39
N LEU A 133 -20.41 -7.84 9.71
CA LEU A 133 -20.79 -6.63 10.41
C LEU A 133 -19.88 -5.44 10.06
N HIS A 134 -18.58 -5.66 9.92
CA HIS A 134 -17.67 -4.64 9.40
C HIS A 134 -18.06 -4.20 7.99
N TYR A 135 -18.35 -5.13 7.09
CA TYR A 135 -18.79 -4.82 5.72
C TYR A 135 -20.07 -3.98 5.69
N ILE A 136 -21.08 -4.33 6.49
CA ILE A 136 -22.30 -3.54 6.64
C ILE A 136 -21.98 -2.13 7.16
N LEU A 137 -21.13 -2.02 8.18
CA LEU A 137 -20.73 -0.74 8.74
C LEU A 137 -19.97 0.13 7.71
N HIS A 138 -19.08 -0.47 6.92
CA HIS A 138 -18.35 0.22 5.86
C HIS A 138 -19.29 0.72 4.77
N ALA A 139 -20.23 -0.12 4.30
CA ALA A 139 -21.23 0.25 3.33
C ALA A 139 -22.11 1.41 3.85
N TYR A 140 -22.59 1.32 5.08
CA TYR A 140 -23.37 2.38 5.72
C TYR A 140 -22.59 3.69 5.87
N ARG A 141 -21.33 3.65 6.30
CA ARG A 141 -20.48 4.85 6.44
C ARG A 141 -20.24 5.52 5.10
N GLN A 142 -20.05 4.75 4.05
CA GLN A 142 -19.90 5.27 2.70
C GLN A 142 -21.19 5.91 2.21
N TRP A 143 -22.33 5.23 2.38
CA TRP A 143 -23.63 5.79 2.01
C TRP A 143 -23.91 7.14 2.72
N ARG A 144 -23.44 7.29 3.96
CA ARG A 144 -23.57 8.54 4.73
C ARG A 144 -22.56 9.63 4.42
N ARG A 145 -21.42 9.31 3.80
CA ARG A 145 -20.41 10.30 3.45
C ARG A 145 -20.60 10.66 1.99
N ASP A 146 -20.86 11.93 1.71
CA ASP A 146 -20.64 12.45 0.37
C ASP A 146 -19.19 12.09 -0.02
N ASN A 147 -19.02 11.48 -1.18
CA ASN A 147 -17.76 10.91 -1.69
C ASN A 147 -16.70 12.00 -1.94
N THR A 148 -16.25 12.64 -0.87
CA THR A 148 -15.41 13.84 -0.84
C THR A 148 -13.97 13.60 -1.31
N GLN A 149 -13.59 12.34 -1.56
CA GLN A 149 -12.24 11.97 -2.03
C GLN A 149 -12.20 11.45 -3.47
N GLY A 150 -13.34 11.42 -4.18
CA GLY A 150 -13.40 11.16 -5.61
C GLY A 150 -13.10 9.72 -6.04
N ILE A 151 -12.93 8.76 -5.11
CA ILE A 151 -12.71 7.35 -5.43
C ILE A 151 -13.94 6.52 -5.05
N LYS A 152 -14.58 5.85 -6.04
CA LYS A 152 -15.75 4.98 -5.85
C LYS A 152 -15.43 3.51 -6.16
N MET A 153 -14.89 2.82 -5.17
CA MET A 153 -14.77 1.36 -5.24
C MET A 153 -16.14 0.67 -5.10
N SER A 154 -16.36 -0.36 -5.92
CA SER A 154 -17.40 -1.37 -5.70
C SER A 154 -17.16 -2.16 -4.41
N PHE A 155 -18.16 -2.94 -4.01
CA PHE A 155 -18.05 -3.78 -2.81
C PHE A 155 -16.93 -4.83 -2.93
N LEU A 156 -16.80 -5.46 -4.10
CA LEU A 156 -15.78 -6.47 -4.36
C LEU A 156 -14.38 -5.87 -4.32
N GLU A 157 -14.16 -4.75 -5.02
CA GLU A 157 -12.86 -4.06 -5.05
C GLU A 157 -12.43 -3.60 -3.67
N ARG A 158 -13.35 -3.10 -2.85
CA ARG A 158 -13.03 -2.76 -1.47
C ARG A 158 -12.57 -3.97 -0.67
N ARG A 159 -13.27 -5.10 -0.79
CA ARG A 159 -12.89 -6.34 -0.08
C ARG A 159 -11.53 -6.86 -0.53
N ALA A 160 -11.28 -6.85 -1.83
CA ALA A 160 -9.98 -7.21 -2.40
C ALA A 160 -8.88 -6.25 -1.95
N SER A 161 -9.14 -4.93 -1.92
CA SER A 161 -8.19 -3.93 -1.41
C SER A 161 -7.85 -4.20 0.06
N MET A 162 -8.83 -4.51 0.92
CA MET A 162 -8.55 -4.93 2.31
C MET A 162 -7.64 -6.17 2.41
N VAL A 163 -7.76 -7.10 1.46
CA VAL A 163 -6.90 -8.30 1.38
C VAL A 163 -5.49 -7.95 0.88
N THR A 164 -5.34 -7.03 -0.08
CA THR A 164 -3.99 -6.60 -0.53
C THR A 164 -3.16 -6.03 0.62
N PHE A 165 -3.80 -5.31 1.56
CA PHE A 165 -3.18 -4.76 2.77
C PHE A 165 -3.02 -5.77 3.92
N ILE A 166 -3.18 -7.08 3.65
CA ILE A 166 -2.64 -8.13 4.52
C ILE A 166 -1.12 -8.15 4.38
N ARG A 167 -0.60 -8.08 3.15
CA ARG A 167 0.82 -7.82 2.93
C ARG A 167 1.11 -6.37 3.35
N PRO A 168 2.04 -6.12 4.29
CA PRO A 168 2.40 -4.77 4.66
C PRO A 168 2.88 -3.95 3.46
N HIS A 169 2.34 -2.74 3.32
CA HIS A 169 2.71 -1.81 2.27
C HIS A 169 3.62 -0.74 2.85
N PRO A 170 4.91 -0.69 2.47
CA PRO A 170 5.80 0.36 2.93
C PRO A 170 5.26 1.72 2.48
N ILE A 171 5.29 2.69 3.38
CA ILE A 171 5.04 4.10 3.04
C ILE A 171 6.41 4.70 2.70
N MET A 172 6.55 5.20 1.48
CA MET A 172 7.78 5.79 0.98
C MET A 172 7.59 7.26 0.64
N LEU A 173 8.66 8.04 0.75
CA LEU A 173 8.73 9.39 0.21
C LEU A 173 9.29 9.34 -1.21
N VAL A 174 8.60 10.04 -2.11
CA VAL A 174 8.93 10.13 -3.53
C VAL A 174 9.58 11.47 -3.76
N SER A 175 10.88 11.47 -4.00
CA SER A 175 11.60 12.66 -4.47
C SER A 175 11.64 12.65 -5.99
N VAL A 176 11.34 13.78 -6.60
CA VAL A 176 11.42 13.99 -8.05
C VAL A 176 11.99 15.37 -8.33
N GLY A 177 12.81 15.51 -9.38
CA GLY A 177 13.45 16.78 -9.75
C GLY A 177 14.86 16.94 -9.16
N ASN A 178 15.31 18.17 -9.03
CA ASN A 178 16.65 18.56 -8.56
C ASN A 178 16.53 19.56 -7.39
N HIS A 179 17.67 20.15 -6.99
CA HIS A 179 17.73 21.09 -5.86
C HIS A 179 17.04 22.45 -6.13
N GLU A 180 16.82 22.83 -7.38
CA GLU A 180 16.14 24.08 -7.76
C GLU A 180 14.64 23.87 -7.94
N GLU A 181 14.26 22.76 -8.59
CA GLU A 181 12.88 22.42 -8.88
C GLU A 181 12.63 20.95 -8.63
N GLY A 182 11.64 20.65 -7.78
CA GLY A 182 11.32 19.27 -7.47
C GLY A 182 10.15 19.13 -6.53
N ASN A 183 9.71 17.91 -6.31
CA ASN A 183 8.60 17.63 -5.41
C ASN A 183 8.94 16.45 -4.51
N LEU A 184 8.32 16.45 -3.33
CA LEU A 184 8.42 15.40 -2.34
C LEU A 184 7.01 15.05 -1.89
N PHE A 185 6.64 13.77 -1.87
CA PHE A 185 5.33 13.37 -1.36
C PHE A 185 5.32 11.92 -0.90
N PRO A 186 4.43 11.53 0.04
CA PRO A 186 4.30 10.14 0.46
C PRO A 186 3.49 9.31 -0.56
N MET A 187 3.82 8.02 -0.67
CA MET A 187 3.01 7.02 -1.37
C MET A 187 3.06 5.67 -0.67
N ASN A 188 2.08 4.81 -0.94
CA ASN A 188 2.05 3.42 -0.46
C ASN A 188 1.52 2.41 -1.49
N LEU A 189 1.10 2.86 -2.69
CA LEU A 189 0.68 1.98 -3.78
C LEU A 189 1.89 1.65 -4.64
N CYS A 190 2.70 0.70 -4.19
CA CYS A 190 3.96 0.34 -4.81
C CYS A 190 4.40 -1.09 -4.50
N GLY A 191 5.40 -1.57 -5.23
CA GLY A 191 6.03 -2.86 -4.99
C GLY A 191 7.00 -3.26 -6.09
N TYR A 192 7.87 -4.23 -5.78
CA TYR A 192 8.73 -4.86 -6.76
C TYR A 192 7.91 -5.64 -7.80
N LEU A 193 8.43 -5.69 -9.02
CA LEU A 193 7.86 -6.40 -10.16
C LEU A 193 8.84 -7.43 -10.76
N GLY A 194 9.85 -7.85 -10.01
CA GLY A 194 10.92 -8.75 -10.49
C GLY A 194 11.94 -8.08 -11.42
N ASN A 195 13.08 -8.76 -11.63
CA ASN A 195 14.16 -8.35 -12.55
C ASN A 195 14.59 -6.88 -12.47
N GLY A 196 14.66 -6.32 -11.27
CA GLY A 196 15.05 -4.92 -11.06
C GLY A 196 13.98 -3.90 -11.43
N TYR A 197 12.72 -4.31 -11.66
CA TYR A 197 11.61 -3.39 -11.87
C TYR A 197 10.85 -3.10 -10.58
N PHE A 198 10.38 -1.86 -10.49
CA PHE A 198 9.57 -1.37 -9.38
C PHE A 198 8.35 -0.63 -9.91
N GLY A 199 7.17 -1.02 -9.44
CA GLY A 199 5.89 -0.45 -9.83
C GLY A 199 5.36 0.52 -8.78
N PHE A 200 4.75 1.62 -9.22
CA PHE A 200 4.00 2.50 -8.31
C PHE A 200 2.86 3.25 -9.01
N ALA A 201 1.83 3.60 -8.25
CA ALA A 201 0.63 4.25 -8.77
C ALA A 201 0.41 5.64 -8.16
N LEU A 202 0.18 6.64 -9.01
CA LEU A 202 -0.20 8.00 -8.60
C LEU A 202 -1.56 8.36 -9.18
N ARG A 203 -2.38 9.12 -8.44
CA ARG A 203 -3.67 9.58 -8.93
C ARG A 203 -3.50 10.50 -10.13
N THR A 204 -4.27 10.26 -11.20
CA THR A 204 -4.18 11.02 -12.46
C THR A 204 -4.55 12.49 -12.31
N GLU A 205 -5.44 12.81 -11.37
CA GLU A 205 -5.88 14.19 -11.10
C GLU A 205 -4.86 15.03 -10.31
N ARG A 206 -3.72 14.45 -9.93
CA ARG A 206 -2.71 15.12 -9.10
C ARG A 206 -1.49 15.50 -9.93
N VAL A 207 -0.94 16.67 -9.61
CA VAL A 207 0.24 17.26 -10.25
C VAL A 207 1.45 16.32 -10.19
N ALA A 208 1.61 15.59 -9.09
CA ALA A 208 2.71 14.65 -8.88
C ALA A 208 2.93 13.67 -10.05
N GLY A 209 1.86 13.13 -10.63
CA GLY A 209 1.97 12.20 -11.77
C GLY A 209 2.58 12.86 -13.00
N THR A 210 2.19 14.10 -13.30
CA THR A 210 2.73 14.87 -14.43
C THR A 210 4.21 15.20 -14.23
N VAL A 211 4.61 15.54 -13.00
CA VAL A 211 6.01 15.86 -12.68
C VAL A 211 6.90 14.62 -12.88
N VAL A 212 6.48 13.45 -12.38
CA VAL A 212 7.19 12.18 -12.58
C VAL A 212 7.28 11.83 -14.06
N GLN A 213 6.18 11.93 -14.80
CA GLN A 213 6.16 11.63 -16.23
C GLN A 213 7.09 12.54 -17.03
N ARG A 214 7.14 13.83 -16.69
CA ARG A 214 8.00 14.82 -17.37
C ARG A 214 9.48 14.61 -17.07
N THR A 215 9.82 14.31 -15.83
CA THR A 215 11.21 14.14 -15.39
C THR A 215 11.81 12.81 -15.81
N GLY A 216 11.00 11.74 -15.84
CA GLY A 216 11.45 10.41 -16.24
C GLY A 216 12.31 9.68 -15.20
N TYR A 217 12.54 10.28 -14.02
CA TYR A 217 13.33 9.68 -12.95
C TYR A 217 12.76 10.02 -11.57
N VAL A 218 12.91 9.12 -10.60
CA VAL A 218 12.48 9.34 -9.20
C VAL A 218 13.42 8.65 -8.22
N ALA A 219 13.49 9.18 -7.00
CA ALA A 219 14.09 8.48 -5.86
C ALA A 219 13.02 8.13 -4.82
N LEU A 220 12.94 6.87 -4.43
CA LEU A 220 11.99 6.35 -3.45
C LEU A 220 12.71 6.05 -2.14
N SER A 221 12.38 6.81 -1.10
CA SER A 221 13.00 6.71 0.23
C SER A 221 12.07 6.01 1.20
N SER A 222 12.52 4.90 1.79
CA SER A 222 11.79 4.25 2.89
C SER A 222 11.90 5.08 4.18
N LEU A 223 10.80 5.09 4.93
CA LEU A 223 10.66 5.89 6.15
C LEU A 223 10.92 5.02 7.38
N PRO A 224 11.76 5.46 8.35
CA PRO A 224 11.76 4.84 9.66
C PRO A 224 10.41 5.03 10.36
N GLU A 225 10.00 4.05 11.16
CA GLU A 225 8.73 4.10 11.90
C GLU A 225 8.57 5.39 12.69
N GLN A 226 9.64 5.84 13.35
CA GLN A 226 9.65 7.04 14.18
C GLN A 226 9.44 8.32 13.37
N ALA A 227 9.73 8.30 12.06
CA ALA A 227 9.49 9.40 11.13
C ALA A 227 8.13 9.31 10.43
N GLY A 228 7.29 8.32 10.75
CA GLY A 228 6.01 8.09 10.06
C GLY A 228 5.04 9.29 10.08
N TYR A 229 5.12 10.15 11.11
CA TYR A 229 4.34 11.38 11.18
C TYR A 229 4.66 12.37 10.04
N LEU A 230 5.89 12.35 9.52
CA LEU A 230 6.30 13.21 8.41
C LEU A 230 5.54 12.86 7.13
N ALA A 231 5.25 11.58 6.87
CA ALA A 231 4.45 11.18 5.72
C ALA A 231 3.09 11.91 5.74
N TYR A 232 2.42 11.96 6.88
CA TYR A 232 1.11 12.62 6.99
C TYR A 232 1.21 14.15 6.89
N ARG A 233 2.29 14.76 7.39
CA ARG A 233 2.55 16.20 7.26
C ARG A 233 2.78 16.60 5.80
N LEU A 234 3.54 15.79 5.06
CA LEU A 234 3.85 16.00 3.64
C LEU A 234 2.71 15.56 2.70
N ALA A 235 1.65 14.94 3.23
CA ALA A 235 0.56 14.39 2.44
C ALA A 235 -0.19 15.43 1.57
N ASN A 236 -0.01 16.73 1.76
CA ASN A 236 -0.59 17.76 0.89
C ASN A 236 0.35 18.23 -0.24
N GLN A 237 1.63 17.85 -0.22
CA GLN A 237 2.61 18.29 -1.22
C GLN A 237 2.35 17.73 -2.62
N HIS A 238 1.67 16.57 -2.74
CA HIS A 238 1.28 15.99 -4.03
C HIS A 238 0.37 16.89 -4.93
N LYS A 239 -0.13 18.00 -4.38
CA LYS A 239 -0.92 19.01 -5.09
C LYS A 239 -0.09 20.19 -5.62
N LYS A 240 1.15 20.32 -5.15
CA LYS A 240 2.07 21.38 -5.56
C LYS A 240 2.89 20.91 -6.77
N GLU A 241 3.34 21.83 -7.60
CA GLU A 241 4.28 21.54 -8.70
C GLU A 241 5.71 21.38 -8.18
N SER A 242 6.10 22.26 -7.26
CA SER A 242 7.41 22.25 -6.62
C SER A 242 7.30 22.44 -5.10
N VAL A 243 8.30 21.97 -4.38
CA VAL A 243 8.53 22.24 -2.96
C VAL A 243 9.80 23.06 -2.80
N ASP A 244 9.83 23.94 -1.80
CA ASP A 244 11.09 24.53 -1.35
C ASP A 244 11.80 23.50 -0.47
N TRP A 245 12.92 22.97 -0.97
CA TRP A 245 13.73 21.98 -0.26
C TRP A 245 14.29 22.52 1.06
N SER A 246 14.52 23.84 1.16
CA SER A 246 15.03 24.49 2.37
C SER A 246 13.98 24.67 3.47
N GLU A 247 12.69 24.65 3.11
CA GLU A 247 11.57 24.73 4.05
C GLU A 247 11.09 23.35 4.55
N LEU A 248 11.74 22.26 4.12
CA LEU A 248 11.39 20.92 4.60
C LEU A 248 11.67 20.77 6.10
N PRO A 249 10.85 20.02 6.84
CA PRO A 249 11.00 19.85 8.29
C PRO A 249 12.13 18.87 8.67
N PHE A 250 13.09 18.64 7.76
CA PHE A 250 14.24 17.74 7.91
C PHE A 250 15.32 18.07 6.88
N ALA A 251 16.54 17.66 7.17
CA ALA A 251 17.67 17.79 6.25
C ALA A 251 17.56 16.83 5.07
N THR A 252 18.14 17.23 3.94
CA THR A 252 18.25 16.43 2.73
C THR A 252 19.70 16.21 2.34
N LYS A 253 19.97 15.07 1.70
CA LYS A 253 21.24 14.74 1.03
C LYS A 253 20.98 14.46 -0.44
N ILE A 254 22.03 14.43 -1.25
CA ILE A 254 21.94 14.15 -2.68
C ILE A 254 22.03 12.63 -2.91
N SER A 255 21.11 12.09 -3.71
CA SER A 255 21.13 10.69 -4.13
C SER A 255 22.29 10.41 -5.09
N LYS A 256 22.76 9.17 -5.13
CA LYS A 256 24.03 8.82 -5.76
C LYS A 256 23.96 8.78 -7.28
N ALA A 257 22.91 8.18 -7.85
CA ALA A 257 22.83 7.97 -9.30
C ALA A 257 22.21 9.16 -10.04
N LEU A 258 21.15 9.74 -9.49
CA LEU A 258 20.31 10.75 -10.15
C LEU A 258 20.52 12.16 -9.61
N SER A 259 21.33 12.32 -8.56
CA SER A 259 21.55 13.61 -7.88
C SER A 259 20.25 14.29 -7.40
N ILE A 260 19.28 13.50 -6.96
CA ILE A 260 17.97 13.97 -6.47
C ILE A 260 18.07 14.25 -4.97
N PRO A 261 17.55 15.37 -4.45
CA PRO A 261 17.45 15.58 -3.00
C PRO A 261 16.55 14.52 -2.33
N ILE A 262 17.10 13.82 -1.35
CA ILE A 262 16.43 12.77 -0.57
C ILE A 262 16.55 13.06 0.92
N PRO A 263 15.60 12.61 1.76
CA PRO A 263 15.70 12.79 3.21
C PRO A 263 16.96 12.11 3.78
N GLU A 264 17.70 12.80 4.66
CA GLU A 264 18.91 12.20 5.27
C GLU A 264 18.61 10.96 6.10
N PHE A 265 17.43 10.93 6.75
CA PHE A 265 16.98 9.83 7.59
C PHE A 265 16.47 8.60 6.81
N ALA A 266 16.46 8.64 5.47
CA ALA A 266 15.98 7.53 4.65
C ALA A 266 16.74 6.24 5.02
N GLN A 267 16.01 5.15 5.28
CA GLN A 267 16.64 3.87 5.65
C GLN A 267 17.15 3.15 4.41
N ARG A 268 16.39 3.23 3.32
CA ARG A 268 16.69 2.65 2.02
C ARG A 268 16.24 3.60 0.93
N VAL A 269 17.01 3.70 -0.15
CA VAL A 269 16.71 4.55 -1.31
C VAL A 269 16.78 3.72 -2.57
N LYS A 270 15.76 3.83 -3.40
CA LYS A 270 15.72 3.25 -4.76
C LYS A 270 15.67 4.38 -5.77
N GLU A 271 16.65 4.45 -6.63
CA GLU A 271 16.71 5.41 -7.72
C GLU A 271 16.21 4.73 -9.00
N LEU A 272 15.14 5.27 -9.59
CA LEU A 272 14.42 4.65 -10.70
C LEU A 272 14.48 5.52 -11.95
N GLU A 273 14.72 4.89 -13.09
CA GLU A 273 14.38 5.43 -14.42
C GLU A 273 13.00 4.92 -14.83
N ILE A 274 12.12 5.82 -15.25
CA ILE A 274 10.77 5.48 -15.68
C ILE A 274 10.82 4.84 -17.06
N TRP A 275 10.72 3.51 -17.08
CA TRP A 275 10.66 2.73 -18.31
C TRP A 275 9.32 2.90 -19.03
N ASN A 276 8.21 2.89 -18.29
CA ASN A 276 6.88 3.05 -18.88
C ASN A 276 5.90 3.70 -17.89
N SER A 277 4.85 4.33 -18.43
CA SER A 277 3.72 4.81 -17.66
C SER A 277 2.43 4.60 -18.43
N ILE A 278 1.41 4.05 -17.75
CA ILE A 278 0.12 3.74 -18.36
C ILE A 278 -1.03 4.28 -17.51
N ALA A 279 -2.11 4.71 -18.15
CA ALA A 279 -3.31 5.09 -17.43
C ALA A 279 -4.07 3.81 -17.05
N VAL A 280 -4.39 3.66 -15.77
CA VAL A 280 -5.15 2.53 -15.23
C VAL A 280 -6.25 3.14 -14.36
N GLY A 281 -7.45 3.32 -14.92
CA GLY A 281 -8.57 3.98 -14.23
C GLY A 281 -8.22 5.34 -13.62
N SER A 282 -8.44 5.47 -12.32
CA SER A 282 -8.17 6.69 -11.53
C SER A 282 -6.69 7.01 -11.29
N HIS A 283 -5.78 6.12 -11.70
CA HIS A 283 -4.34 6.25 -11.47
C HIS A 283 -3.56 6.21 -12.78
N ARG A 284 -2.37 6.82 -12.76
CA ARG A 284 -1.28 6.49 -13.66
C ARG A 284 -0.35 5.52 -12.94
N PHE A 285 -0.15 4.36 -13.53
CA PHE A 285 0.80 3.37 -13.05
C PHE A 285 2.13 3.56 -13.77
N PHE A 286 3.20 3.71 -13.00
CA PHE A 286 4.56 3.85 -13.45
C PHE A 286 5.31 2.55 -13.20
N ILE A 287 6.13 2.15 -14.17
CA ILE A 287 7.06 1.05 -14.07
C ILE A 287 8.44 1.64 -14.24
N GLY A 288 9.23 1.62 -13.17
CA GLY A 288 10.61 2.09 -13.17
C GLY A 288 11.58 0.92 -13.16
N GLN A 289 12.70 1.07 -13.85
CA GLN A 289 13.87 0.23 -13.69
C GLN A 289 14.73 0.80 -12.55
N ILE A 290 15.12 -0.04 -11.60
CA ILE A 290 16.02 0.32 -10.51
C ILE A 290 17.42 0.49 -11.10
N LEU A 291 17.94 1.72 -11.02
CA LEU A 291 19.31 2.06 -11.41
C LEU A 291 20.30 1.80 -10.29
N GLU A 292 19.93 2.24 -9.08
CA GLU A 292 20.73 2.10 -7.87
C GLU A 292 19.79 1.85 -6.69
N GLU A 293 20.24 1.02 -5.76
CA GLU A 293 19.57 0.82 -4.50
C GLU A 293 20.58 0.81 -3.35
N GLU A 294 20.35 1.68 -2.36
CA GLU A 294 21.20 1.83 -1.19
C GLU A 294 20.41 1.56 0.09
N THR A 295 20.98 0.75 0.97
CA THR A 295 20.46 0.54 2.33
C THR A 295 21.41 1.17 3.33
N TYR A 296 20.93 2.15 4.09
CA TYR A 296 21.70 2.86 5.11
C TYR A 296 21.51 2.25 6.50
N THR A 297 20.29 1.79 6.83
CA THR A 297 20.00 1.17 8.14
C THR A 297 19.02 -0.01 7.98
N ASN A 298 18.98 -0.90 8.98
CA ASN A 298 18.05 -2.04 9.05
C ASN A 298 16.99 -1.83 10.14
N GLU A 299 16.68 -0.56 10.46
CA GLU A 299 15.63 -0.22 11.41
C GLU A 299 14.23 -0.57 10.87
N LEU A 300 13.21 -0.49 11.72
CA LEU A 300 11.84 -0.77 11.31
C LEU A 300 11.33 0.30 10.33
N THR A 301 10.82 -0.15 9.20
CA THR A 301 10.22 0.67 8.15
C THR A 301 8.74 0.91 8.41
N PHE A 302 8.31 2.14 8.20
CA PHE A 302 6.94 2.59 8.36
C PHE A 302 6.04 1.97 7.29
N CYS A 303 5.18 1.05 7.72
CA CYS A 303 4.27 0.29 6.87
C CYS A 303 2.80 0.61 7.17
N SER A 304 1.96 0.50 6.15
CA SER A 304 0.50 0.55 6.22
C SER A 304 -0.07 -0.86 6.07
N ILE A 305 -1.03 -1.21 6.92
CA ILE A 305 -1.79 -2.48 6.87
C ILE A 305 -3.27 -2.24 7.10
N HIS A 306 -4.10 -3.23 6.77
CA HIS A 306 -5.52 -3.18 7.10
C HIS A 306 -5.77 -3.60 8.55
N GLY A 307 -6.74 -2.97 9.22
CA GLY A 307 -7.07 -3.29 10.61
C GLY A 307 -7.50 -4.73 10.86
N PHE A 308 -8.05 -5.41 9.86
CA PHE A 308 -8.36 -6.85 9.97
C PHE A 308 -7.09 -7.67 10.14
N TYR A 309 -6.05 -7.38 9.35
CA TYR A 309 -4.76 -8.05 9.48
C TYR A 309 -4.12 -7.72 10.83
N GLN A 310 -4.16 -6.47 11.28
CA GLN A 310 -3.66 -6.09 12.60
C GLN A 310 -4.37 -6.88 13.73
N SER A 311 -5.69 -7.03 13.65
CA SER A 311 -6.44 -7.83 14.62
C SER A 311 -6.03 -9.30 14.61
N TRP A 312 -5.73 -9.88 13.43
CA TRP A 312 -5.18 -11.23 13.32
C TRP A 312 -3.78 -11.33 13.92
N ARG A 313 -2.85 -10.40 13.60
CA ARG A 313 -1.49 -10.37 14.15
C ARG A 313 -1.50 -10.38 15.67
N LEU A 314 -2.39 -9.59 16.26
CA LEU A 314 -2.50 -9.43 17.71
C LEU A 314 -3.13 -10.65 18.43
N LYS A 315 -3.72 -11.63 17.73
CA LYS A 315 -4.27 -12.84 18.37
C LYS A 315 -3.21 -13.68 19.08
N LYS A 316 -1.95 -13.57 18.66
CA LYS A 316 -0.82 -14.32 19.21
C LYS A 316 -0.33 -13.77 20.56
N PHE A 317 -0.77 -12.57 20.94
CA PHE A 317 -0.33 -11.92 22.16
C PHE A 317 -1.32 -12.16 23.29
N GLU A 318 -0.82 -12.61 24.43
CA GLU A 318 -1.61 -12.78 25.66
C GLU A 318 -2.31 -11.48 26.08
N GLN A 319 -1.67 -10.34 25.85
CA GLN A 319 -2.17 -9.00 26.19
C GLN A 319 -2.75 -8.24 24.98
N ARG A 320 -3.47 -8.93 24.11
CA ARG A 320 -4.06 -8.38 22.86
C ARG A 320 -4.71 -6.99 23.01
N ASP A 321 -5.53 -6.79 24.04
CA ASP A 321 -6.24 -5.52 24.25
C ASP A 321 -5.28 -4.34 24.48
N ARG A 322 -4.17 -4.56 25.21
CA ARG A 322 -3.16 -3.53 25.48
C ARG A 322 -2.35 -3.21 24.23
N GLU A 323 -1.97 -4.23 23.47
CA GLU A 323 -1.23 -4.05 22.21
C GLU A 323 -2.08 -3.34 21.15
N LEU A 324 -3.37 -3.66 21.08
CA LEU A 324 -4.30 -2.94 20.22
C LEU A 324 -4.40 -1.46 20.62
N ALA A 325 -4.51 -1.16 21.91
CA ALA A 325 -4.55 0.21 22.40
C ALA A 325 -3.26 0.98 22.08
N ARG A 326 -2.08 0.35 22.22
CA ARG A 326 -0.79 0.94 21.84
C ARG A 326 -0.71 1.23 20.34
N SER A 327 -1.08 0.26 19.52
CA SER A 327 -1.11 0.40 18.05
C SER A 327 -2.07 1.51 17.60
N LEU A 328 -3.25 1.61 18.24
CA LEU A 328 -4.19 2.71 17.99
C LEU A 328 -3.62 4.08 18.40
N ALA A 329 -2.92 4.15 19.53
CA ALA A 329 -2.30 5.39 19.99
C ALA A 329 -1.20 5.85 19.04
N ALA A 330 -0.33 4.94 18.59
CA ALA A 330 0.72 5.22 17.60
C ALA A 330 0.14 5.69 16.26
N ASP A 331 -0.86 4.99 15.73
CA ASP A 331 -1.54 5.37 14.49
C ASP A 331 -2.21 6.75 14.60
N THR A 332 -2.83 7.04 15.74
CA THR A 332 -3.45 8.34 16.03
C THR A 332 -2.39 9.45 16.10
N PHE A 333 -1.25 9.18 16.72
CA PHE A 333 -0.13 10.12 16.81
C PHE A 333 0.37 10.51 15.42
N HIS A 334 0.64 9.53 14.54
CA HIS A 334 1.09 9.81 13.17
C HIS A 334 0.07 10.63 12.37
N LYS A 335 -1.23 10.31 12.50
CA LYS A 335 -2.29 10.97 11.73
C LYS A 335 -2.68 12.36 12.25
N ARG A 336 -2.31 12.73 13.48
CA ARG A 336 -2.64 14.04 14.07
C ARG A 336 -2.06 15.20 13.26
N GLU A 337 -0.88 15.03 12.70
CA GLU A 337 -0.18 16.03 11.89
C GLU A 337 -0.87 16.36 10.56
N ARG A 338 -1.83 15.54 10.11
CA ARG A 338 -2.61 15.81 8.90
C ARG A 338 -3.54 17.02 9.04
N HIS A 339 -3.95 17.32 10.27
CA HIS A 339 -4.86 18.42 10.61
C HIS A 339 -4.31 19.16 11.83
N PRO A 340 -3.28 20.02 11.68
CA PRO A 340 -2.83 20.85 12.78
C PRO A 340 -4.05 21.62 13.30
N ALA A 341 -4.25 21.62 14.63
CA ALA A 341 -5.31 22.39 15.25
C ALA A 341 -5.15 23.85 14.80
N LYS A 342 -6.20 24.39 14.18
CA LYS A 342 -6.23 25.77 13.71
C LYS A 342 -6.16 26.75 14.87
#